data_AF-A0A6J4F400-F1
#
_entry.id   AF-A0A6J4F400-F1
#
_cell.length_a   1.000
_cell.length_b   1.000
_cell.length_c   1.000
_cell.angle_alpha   90.00
_cell.angle_beta   90.00
_cell.angle_gamma   90.00
#
_symmetry.space_group_name_H-M   'P 1'
#
loop_
_entity.id
_entity.type
_entity.pdbx_description
1 polymer ?
#
loop_
_entity_poly.entity_id
_entity_poly.type
_entity_poly.pdbx_seq_one_letter_code
_entity_poly.pdbx_strand_id
1 'polypeptide(L)'
;MKEPSGLARLGWRLRAQGLPWLRRRLAFEWNTPTTAPGRLLFRLRARLRAMLRRRRGEAPDGDVLYAFLDLDVAPVTYDVLWFIVGAELERRRLGRRRIQFVVVPGRSDGLRDEEEVYEAAVDRDDRHWRLFNLIMPAFSLAGPCGILLAADRDVAAGVFHRQAEVFPPLYHPRQPFFPIPADLLQQAREGADCALLTAPAAARRWVARWAKAESGARRLITITLREYEFMPARNSNLAAWAQFARELDPNRWAVVFLRDTARTADPPPPELAGLRILPEASWVVSLRMALYEAAFLNLGVSGGPMMLCHFGGRTRSLMFKIITEDVPQSSTAYVTSLGFTPGETPPTAARGQRWVWEDDDLPTIRREFLAAVRDLDEGGEDSG
;
A
#
# COMPACT_ATOMS: atom_id res chain seq x y z
N MET A 1 -10.39 -8.77 45.01
CA MET A 1 -10.52 -10.18 44.54
C MET A 1 -10.23 -10.19 43.04
N LYS A 2 -9.10 -10.79 42.60
CA LYS A 2 -8.66 -10.72 41.19
C LYS A 2 -9.60 -11.55 40.29
N GLU A 3 -10.08 -10.97 39.20
CA GLU A 3 -10.84 -11.72 38.20
C GLU A 3 -9.97 -12.86 37.64
N PRO A 4 -10.47 -14.11 37.59
CA PRO A 4 -9.75 -15.20 36.95
C PRO A 4 -9.60 -14.92 35.43
N SER A 5 -8.46 -15.28 34.86
CA SER A 5 -8.18 -15.13 33.42
C SER A 5 -8.41 -16.45 32.66
N GLY A 6 -8.63 -16.36 31.34
CA GLY A 6 -8.74 -17.53 30.46
C GLY A 6 -9.89 -18.50 30.77
N LEU A 7 -9.60 -19.81 30.72
CA LEU A 7 -10.58 -20.89 30.91
C LEU A 7 -11.23 -20.89 32.30
N ALA A 8 -10.51 -20.42 33.33
CA ALA A 8 -11.04 -20.28 34.69
C ALA A 8 -12.17 -19.23 34.76
N ARG A 9 -12.08 -18.16 33.96
CA ARG A 9 -13.15 -17.16 33.82
C ARG A 9 -14.39 -17.74 33.15
N LEU A 10 -14.19 -18.60 32.15
CA LEU A 10 -15.28 -19.25 31.44
C LEU A 10 -16.04 -20.20 32.37
N GLY A 11 -15.32 -21.03 33.14
CA GLY A 11 -15.90 -21.92 34.14
C GLY A 11 -16.64 -21.19 35.25
N TRP A 12 -16.10 -20.06 35.72
CA TRP A 12 -16.77 -19.21 36.71
C TRP A 12 -18.06 -18.59 36.16
N ARG A 13 -18.03 -18.02 34.95
CA ARG A 13 -19.24 -17.43 34.32
C ARG A 13 -20.29 -18.50 33.98
N LEU A 14 -19.87 -19.71 33.63
CA LEU A 14 -20.78 -20.84 33.43
C LEU A 14 -21.52 -21.21 34.72
N ARG A 15 -20.79 -21.25 35.85
CA ARG A 15 -21.38 -21.53 37.17
C ARG A 15 -22.27 -20.39 37.66
N ALA A 16 -21.89 -19.14 37.40
CA ALA A 16 -22.62 -17.96 37.86
C ALA A 16 -23.86 -17.61 37.01
N GLN A 17 -23.84 -17.89 35.70
CA GLN A 17 -24.89 -17.44 34.77
C GLN A 17 -25.57 -18.59 33.98
N GLY A 18 -25.10 -19.82 34.17
CA GLY A 18 -25.71 -21.04 33.63
C GLY A 18 -25.57 -21.25 32.11
N LEU A 19 -26.17 -22.35 31.65
CA LEU A 19 -26.25 -22.74 30.23
C LEU A 19 -26.86 -21.68 29.29
N PRO A 20 -27.86 -20.86 29.69
CA PRO A 20 -28.39 -19.80 28.83
C PRO A 20 -27.36 -18.72 28.47
N TRP A 21 -26.44 -18.40 29.38
CA TRP A 21 -25.32 -17.49 29.08
C TRP A 21 -24.36 -18.12 28.08
N LEU A 22 -24.01 -19.40 28.24
CA LEU A 22 -23.16 -20.11 27.29
C LEU A 22 -23.79 -20.14 25.90
N ARG A 23 -25.09 -20.44 25.80
CA ARG A 23 -25.82 -20.41 24.53
C ARG A 23 -25.79 -19.02 23.90
N ARG A 24 -26.03 -17.96 24.67
CA ARG A 24 -25.91 -16.57 24.19
C ARG A 24 -24.49 -16.22 23.77
N ARG A 25 -23.47 -16.68 24.50
CA ARG A 25 -22.06 -16.44 24.18
C ARG A 25 -21.62 -17.22 22.95
N LEU A 26 -22.06 -18.45 22.78
CA LEU A 26 -21.82 -19.25 21.58
C LEU A 26 -22.56 -18.67 20.38
N ALA A 27 -23.81 -18.23 20.54
CA ALA A 27 -24.55 -17.52 19.49
C ALA A 27 -23.88 -16.17 19.14
N PHE A 28 -23.35 -15.47 20.14
CA PHE A 28 -22.57 -14.26 19.94
C PHE A 28 -21.27 -14.55 19.19
N GLU A 29 -20.46 -15.53 19.63
CA GLU A 29 -19.23 -15.94 18.92
C GLU A 29 -19.53 -16.52 17.52
N TRP A 30 -20.71 -17.11 17.32
CA TRP A 30 -21.16 -17.62 16.03
C TRP A 30 -21.50 -16.51 15.03
N ASN A 31 -22.03 -15.40 15.54
CA ASN A 31 -22.44 -14.23 14.74
C ASN A 31 -21.37 -13.12 14.69
N THR A 32 -20.50 -13.10 15.69
CA THR A 32 -19.49 -12.09 16.01
C THR A 32 -18.31 -12.78 16.71
N PRO A 33 -17.46 -13.52 15.95
CA PRO A 33 -16.34 -14.26 16.52
C PRO A 33 -15.29 -13.31 17.10
N THR A 34 -15.20 -13.25 18.43
CA THR A 34 -14.22 -12.39 19.13
C THR A 34 -13.05 -13.20 19.70
N THR A 35 -13.20 -14.52 19.83
CA THR A 35 -12.15 -15.42 20.32
C THR A 35 -11.34 -16.05 19.18
N ALA A 36 -10.07 -16.42 19.42
CA ALA A 36 -9.24 -17.08 18.41
C ALA A 36 -9.87 -18.39 17.85
N PRO A 37 -10.45 -19.29 18.67
CA PRO A 37 -11.20 -20.44 18.17
C PRO A 37 -12.45 -20.04 17.37
N GLY A 38 -13.19 -19.02 17.82
CA GLY A 38 -14.35 -18.50 17.09
C GLY A 38 -13.97 -17.97 15.69
N ARG A 39 -12.85 -17.25 15.60
CA ARG A 39 -12.31 -16.76 14.31
C ARG A 39 -11.87 -17.91 13.41
N LEU A 40 -11.24 -18.95 13.93
CA LEU A 40 -10.86 -20.15 13.15
C LEU A 40 -12.10 -20.87 12.60
N LEU A 41 -13.10 -21.11 13.46
CA LEU A 41 -14.36 -21.74 13.07
C LEU A 41 -15.09 -20.92 12.01
N PHE A 42 -15.08 -19.59 12.15
CA PHE A 42 -15.64 -18.67 11.17
C PHE A 42 -14.94 -18.78 9.82
N ARG A 43 -13.61 -18.83 9.78
CA ARG A 43 -12.82 -19.01 8.56
C ARG A 43 -13.11 -20.34 7.87
N LEU A 44 -13.18 -21.43 8.63
CA LEU A 44 -13.54 -22.75 8.10
C LEU A 44 -14.96 -22.75 7.50
N ARG A 45 -15.91 -22.10 8.18
CA ARG A 45 -17.28 -21.94 7.68
C ARG A 45 -17.35 -21.09 6.41
N ALA A 46 -16.60 -19.98 6.34
CA ALA A 46 -16.53 -19.15 5.15
C ALA A 46 -16.03 -19.95 3.94
N ARG A 47 -14.96 -20.74 4.13
CA ARG A 47 -14.45 -21.68 3.10
C ARG A 47 -15.50 -22.72 2.70
N LEU A 48 -16.20 -23.33 3.67
CA LEU A 48 -17.23 -24.33 3.40
C LEU A 48 -18.42 -23.74 2.63
N ARG A 49 -18.86 -22.51 2.97
CA ARG A 49 -19.92 -21.80 2.24
C ARG A 49 -19.52 -21.47 0.82
N ALA A 50 -18.29 -21.00 0.60
CA ALA A 50 -17.77 -20.75 -0.75
C ALA A 50 -17.77 -22.04 -1.58
N MET A 51 -17.34 -23.16 -0.99
CA MET A 51 -17.36 -24.47 -1.63
C MET A 51 -18.79 -24.97 -1.95
N LEU A 52 -19.73 -24.82 -1.02
CA LEU A 52 -21.13 -25.22 -1.21
C LEU A 52 -21.85 -24.37 -2.25
N ARG A 53 -21.58 -23.06 -2.31
CA ARG A 53 -22.12 -22.17 -3.35
C ARG A 53 -21.61 -22.56 -4.74
N ARG A 54 -20.31 -22.85 -4.88
CA ARG A 54 -19.73 -23.37 -6.13
C ARG A 54 -20.43 -24.64 -6.62
N ARG A 55 -20.82 -25.54 -5.69
CA ARG A 55 -21.57 -26.76 -6.02
C ARG A 55 -23.03 -26.50 -6.42
N ARG A 56 -23.64 -25.39 -5.98
CA ARG A 56 -25.05 -25.06 -6.27
C ARG A 56 -25.27 -24.38 -7.61
N GLY A 57 -24.22 -23.98 -8.33
CA GLY A 57 -24.36 -23.31 -9.61
C GLY A 57 -25.09 -21.95 -9.54
N GLU A 58 -25.24 -21.37 -8.34
CA GLU A 58 -25.64 -19.97 -8.17
C GLU A 58 -24.54 -19.13 -8.82
N ALA A 59 -24.75 -18.72 -10.07
CA ALA A 59 -23.80 -17.91 -10.79
C ALA A 59 -23.80 -16.51 -10.13
N PRO A 60 -22.75 -16.12 -9.39
CA PRO A 60 -22.49 -14.69 -9.19
C PRO A 60 -22.36 -14.04 -10.57
N ASP A 61 -22.29 -12.70 -10.65
CA ASP A 61 -21.74 -12.04 -11.83
C ASP A 61 -20.32 -12.60 -12.05
N GLY A 62 -20.22 -13.67 -12.84
CA GLY A 62 -19.12 -14.64 -12.82
C GLY A 62 -17.82 -14.06 -13.34
N ASP A 63 -17.85 -12.77 -13.63
CA ASP A 63 -16.80 -12.02 -14.26
C ASP A 63 -16.13 -10.98 -13.33
N VAL A 64 -16.69 -10.79 -12.13
CA VAL A 64 -16.27 -9.72 -11.21
C VAL A 64 -15.75 -10.29 -9.89
N LEU A 65 -14.55 -9.87 -9.48
CA LEU A 65 -14.08 -9.99 -8.10
C LEU A 65 -14.52 -8.75 -7.30
N TYR A 66 -15.15 -8.95 -6.14
CA TYR A 66 -15.48 -7.85 -5.23
C TYR A 66 -14.42 -7.72 -4.14
N ALA A 67 -13.64 -6.65 -4.18
CA ALA A 67 -12.56 -6.39 -3.23
C ALA A 67 -13.02 -5.37 -2.18
N PHE A 68 -13.19 -5.80 -0.93
CA PHE A 68 -13.67 -4.98 0.18
C PHE A 68 -12.52 -4.34 0.95
N LEU A 69 -12.33 -3.04 0.76
CA LEU A 69 -11.44 -2.22 1.58
C LEU A 69 -12.22 -1.70 2.78
N ASP A 70 -12.01 -2.29 3.94
CA ASP A 70 -12.73 -1.93 5.15
C ASP A 70 -11.94 -0.94 6.01
N LEU A 71 -12.42 0.30 6.03
CA LEU A 71 -11.75 1.41 6.71
C LEU A 71 -11.80 1.29 8.24
N ASP A 72 -12.47 0.27 8.80
CA ASP A 72 -12.39 -0.05 10.24
C ASP A 72 -11.03 -0.66 10.63
N VAL A 73 -10.29 -1.20 9.66
CA VAL A 73 -8.97 -1.84 9.88
C VAL A 73 -7.91 -1.32 8.91
N ALA A 74 -8.32 -0.87 7.72
CA ALA A 74 -7.42 -0.37 6.71
C ALA A 74 -6.94 1.07 7.04
N PRO A 75 -5.63 1.34 7.02
CA PRO A 75 -5.13 2.70 7.05
C PRO A 75 -5.48 3.46 5.77
N VAL A 76 -5.71 4.78 5.88
CA VAL A 76 -5.84 5.69 4.73
C VAL A 76 -4.47 6.19 4.27
N THR A 77 -3.58 5.24 3.96
CA THR A 77 -2.20 5.46 3.53
C THR A 77 -1.91 4.74 2.20
N TYR A 78 -0.67 4.80 1.73
CA TYR A 78 -0.22 4.01 0.58
C TYR A 78 -0.22 2.49 0.83
N ASP A 79 -0.54 2.01 2.03
CA ASP A 79 -0.69 0.56 2.29
C ASP A 79 -1.84 -0.05 1.47
N VAL A 80 -2.77 0.79 0.98
CA VAL A 80 -3.79 0.38 0.00
C VAL A 80 -3.19 -0.28 -1.24
N LEU A 81 -1.93 0.02 -1.60
CA LEU A 81 -1.28 -0.61 -2.75
C LEU A 81 -1.07 -2.12 -2.54
N TRP A 82 -0.76 -2.57 -1.32
CA TRP A 82 -0.72 -4.00 -0.98
C TRP A 82 -2.09 -4.65 -1.19
N PHE A 83 -3.15 -3.96 -0.76
CA PHE A 83 -4.52 -4.44 -0.95
C PHE A 83 -4.89 -4.53 -2.44
N ILE A 84 -4.54 -3.52 -3.24
CA ILE A 84 -4.83 -3.48 -4.68
C ILE A 84 -4.10 -4.60 -5.42
N VAL A 85 -2.81 -4.79 -5.15
CA VAL A 85 -2.00 -5.85 -5.78
C VAL A 85 -2.52 -7.23 -5.37
N GLY A 86 -2.87 -7.42 -4.09
CA GLY A 86 -3.48 -8.66 -3.62
C GLY A 86 -4.83 -8.96 -4.28
N ALA A 87 -5.67 -7.94 -4.46
CA ALA A 87 -6.94 -8.08 -5.16
C ALA A 87 -6.74 -8.44 -6.64
N GLU A 88 -5.77 -7.84 -7.31
CA GLU A 88 -5.45 -8.13 -8.72
C GLU A 88 -4.90 -9.55 -8.91
N LEU A 89 -4.00 -10.01 -8.03
CA LEU A 89 -3.54 -11.40 -8.03
C LEU A 89 -4.69 -12.37 -7.83
N GLU A 90 -5.57 -12.10 -6.87
CA GLU A 90 -6.74 -12.95 -6.62
C GLU A 90 -7.71 -12.94 -7.81
N ARG A 91 -7.90 -11.79 -8.47
CA ARG A 91 -8.73 -11.68 -9.68
C ARG A 91 -8.20 -12.59 -10.78
N ARG A 92 -6.88 -12.55 -11.03
CA ARG A 92 -6.20 -13.39 -12.02
C ARG A 92 -6.29 -14.87 -11.65
N ARG A 93 -6.02 -15.22 -10.39
CA ARG A 93 -6.10 -16.59 -9.87
C ARG A 93 -7.49 -17.20 -10.05
N LEU A 94 -8.54 -16.39 -9.90
CA LEU A 94 -9.93 -16.81 -10.08
C LEU A 94 -10.44 -16.68 -11.54
N GLY A 95 -9.62 -16.17 -12.46
CA GLY A 95 -10.00 -16.00 -13.87
C GLY A 95 -11.11 -14.96 -14.10
N ARG A 96 -11.27 -13.96 -13.23
CA ARG A 96 -12.29 -12.90 -13.35
C ARG A 96 -11.79 -11.79 -14.28
N ARG A 97 -12.64 -11.15 -15.09
CA ARG A 97 -12.17 -10.07 -16.00
C ARG A 97 -12.15 -8.69 -15.33
N ARG A 98 -12.91 -8.48 -14.25
CA ARG A 98 -13.06 -7.16 -13.62
C ARG A 98 -12.89 -7.23 -12.10
N ILE A 99 -12.48 -6.11 -11.49
CA ILE A 99 -12.58 -5.87 -10.04
C ILE A 99 -13.61 -4.77 -9.78
N GLN A 100 -14.45 -5.01 -8.78
CA GLN A 100 -15.25 -3.99 -8.12
C GLN A 100 -14.66 -3.76 -6.74
N PHE A 101 -14.02 -2.62 -6.54
CA PHE A 101 -13.61 -2.18 -5.21
C PHE A 101 -14.85 -1.69 -4.44
N VAL A 102 -14.98 -2.12 -3.20
CA VAL A 102 -16.02 -1.71 -2.27
C VAL A 102 -15.34 -1.11 -1.05
N VAL A 103 -15.46 0.20 -0.88
CA VAL A 103 -14.95 0.90 0.29
C VAL A 103 -16.02 0.88 1.37
N VAL A 104 -15.70 0.27 2.51
CA VAL A 104 -16.61 0.11 3.66
C VAL A 104 -16.21 1.12 4.74
N PRO A 105 -17.13 1.99 5.18
CA PRO A 105 -16.83 3.00 6.19
C PRO A 105 -16.49 2.32 7.53
N GLY A 106 -15.46 2.84 8.20
CA GLY A 106 -15.10 2.46 9.56
C GLY A 106 -16.18 2.83 10.57
N ARG A 107 -16.19 2.16 11.72
CA ARG A 107 -17.24 2.36 12.75
C ARG A 107 -17.08 3.68 13.50
N SER A 108 -15.87 4.22 13.52
CA SER A 108 -15.55 5.49 14.12
C SER A 108 -15.60 6.54 13.00
N ASP A 109 -16.74 7.21 12.82
CA ASP A 109 -16.90 8.29 11.83
C ASP A 109 -16.34 7.98 10.41
N GLY A 110 -16.57 6.75 9.95
CA GLY A 110 -16.13 6.30 8.62
C GLY A 110 -14.67 5.86 8.51
N LEU A 111 -13.86 5.92 9.58
CA LEU A 111 -12.44 5.54 9.60
C LEU A 111 -12.11 4.60 10.77
N ARG A 112 -10.88 4.07 10.78
CA ARG A 112 -10.33 3.30 11.91
C ARG A 112 -9.86 4.27 12.98
N ASP A 113 -9.88 3.84 14.23
CA ASP A 113 -9.16 4.55 15.29
C ASP A 113 -7.65 4.27 15.18
N GLU A 114 -6.84 5.31 15.31
CA GLU A 114 -5.39 5.20 15.33
C GLU A 114 -4.85 5.29 16.76
N GLU A 115 -3.55 5.06 16.93
CA GLU A 115 -2.88 5.34 18.18
C GLU A 115 -2.90 6.86 18.47
N GLU A 116 -3.02 7.23 19.75
CA GLU A 116 -3.15 8.62 20.20
C GLU A 116 -2.04 9.53 19.66
N VAL A 117 -0.81 9.03 19.61
CA VAL A 117 0.35 9.79 19.09
C VAL A 117 0.21 10.10 17.60
N TYR A 118 -0.45 9.22 16.83
CA TYR A 118 -0.71 9.45 15.42
C TYR A 118 -1.87 10.44 15.21
N GLU A 119 -2.99 10.27 15.92
CA GLU A 119 -4.13 11.21 15.85
C GLU A 119 -3.71 12.63 16.28
N ALA A 120 -2.73 12.77 17.18
CA ALA A 120 -2.19 14.06 17.58
C ALA A 120 -1.35 14.74 16.47
N ALA A 121 -0.79 13.97 15.54
CA ALA A 121 0.08 14.48 14.47
C ALA A 121 -0.63 14.57 13.12
N VAL A 122 -1.73 13.84 12.94
CA VAL A 122 -2.53 13.81 11.71
C VAL A 122 -3.97 13.87 12.13
N ASP A 123 -4.62 15.01 11.90
CA ASP A 123 -6.01 15.15 12.26
C ASP A 123 -6.92 14.27 11.39
N ARG A 124 -8.17 14.15 11.85
CA ARG A 124 -9.14 13.26 11.21
C ARG A 124 -9.59 13.77 9.85
N ASP A 125 -9.68 15.09 9.66
CA ASP A 125 -10.11 15.69 8.40
C ASP A 125 -9.07 15.45 7.29
N ASP A 126 -7.78 15.53 7.62
CA ASP A 126 -6.66 15.15 6.76
C ASP A 126 -6.75 13.67 6.34
N ARG A 127 -7.20 12.80 7.25
CA ARG A 127 -7.39 11.37 6.96
C ARG A 127 -8.58 11.13 6.05
N HIS A 128 -9.71 11.82 6.25
CA HIS A 128 -10.81 11.78 5.28
C HIS A 128 -10.40 12.37 3.94
N TRP A 129 -9.59 13.42 3.91
CA TRP A 129 -9.05 13.99 2.68
C TRP A 129 -8.22 12.97 1.89
N ARG A 130 -7.38 12.17 2.58
CA ARG A 130 -6.61 11.08 1.96
C ARG A 130 -7.50 10.01 1.34
N LEU A 131 -8.69 9.74 1.87
CA LEU A 131 -9.62 8.80 1.24
C LEU A 131 -9.91 9.19 -0.22
N PHE A 132 -10.26 10.46 -0.45
CA PHE A 132 -10.66 10.93 -1.78
C PHE A 132 -9.49 11.29 -2.70
N ASN A 133 -8.34 11.65 -2.15
CA ASN A 133 -7.20 12.15 -2.92
C ASN A 133 -6.06 11.13 -3.06
N LEU A 134 -6.02 10.12 -2.21
CA LEU A 134 -5.02 9.04 -2.24
C LEU A 134 -5.66 7.68 -2.53
N ILE A 135 -6.57 7.22 -1.67
CA ILE A 135 -7.10 5.85 -1.72
C ILE A 135 -7.94 5.62 -2.98
N MET A 136 -8.95 6.46 -3.20
CA MET A 136 -9.88 6.31 -4.32
C MET A 136 -9.17 6.41 -5.69
N PRO A 137 -8.26 7.39 -5.92
CA PRO A 137 -7.50 7.46 -7.16
C PRO A 137 -6.54 6.28 -7.36
N ALA A 138 -5.98 5.71 -6.27
CA ALA A 138 -5.05 4.58 -6.36
C ALA A 138 -5.68 3.33 -6.99
N PHE A 139 -6.99 3.11 -6.84
CA PHE A 139 -7.68 1.98 -7.49
C PHE A 139 -7.54 1.99 -9.01
N SER A 140 -7.44 3.17 -9.63
CA SER A 140 -7.28 3.29 -11.08
C SER A 140 -5.93 2.74 -11.59
N LEU A 141 -4.96 2.52 -10.70
CA LEU A 141 -3.64 1.97 -11.04
C LEU A 141 -3.67 0.47 -11.35
N ALA A 142 -4.70 -0.25 -10.91
CA ALA A 142 -4.91 -1.66 -11.29
C ALA A 142 -5.57 -1.82 -12.67
N GLY A 143 -5.81 -0.72 -13.39
CA GLY A 143 -6.52 -0.70 -14.66
C GLY A 143 -8.03 -0.43 -14.50
N PRO A 144 -8.84 -0.72 -15.54
CA PRO A 144 -10.27 -0.50 -15.50
C PRO A 144 -10.96 -1.28 -14.38
N CYS A 145 -11.54 -0.55 -13.42
CA CYS A 145 -12.24 -1.12 -12.27
C CYS A 145 -13.52 -0.34 -11.95
N GLY A 146 -14.44 -0.99 -11.22
CA GLY A 146 -15.55 -0.32 -10.57
C GLY A 146 -15.16 0.09 -9.16
N ILE A 147 -15.70 1.21 -8.67
CA ILE A 147 -15.51 1.65 -7.28
C ILE A 147 -16.88 1.96 -6.68
N LEU A 148 -17.17 1.38 -5.53
CA LEU A 148 -18.37 1.62 -4.74
C LEU A 148 -17.95 2.13 -3.37
N LEU A 149 -18.28 3.39 -3.07
CA LEU A 149 -18.20 3.92 -1.72
C LEU A 149 -19.52 3.63 -1.02
N ALA A 150 -19.52 2.72 -0.04
CA ALA A 150 -20.73 2.40 0.70
C ALA A 150 -21.08 3.56 1.65
N ALA A 151 -22.36 3.99 1.63
CA ALA A 151 -22.84 5.05 2.51
C ALA A 151 -22.74 4.65 3.99
N ASP A 152 -22.94 3.37 4.28
CA ASP A 152 -22.82 2.77 5.61
C ASP A 152 -22.40 1.30 5.50
N ARG A 153 -22.22 0.66 6.66
CA ARG A 153 -21.82 -0.75 6.74
C ARG A 153 -22.95 -1.72 6.37
N ASP A 154 -24.21 -1.32 6.44
CA ASP A 154 -25.35 -2.16 6.07
C ASP A 154 -25.49 -2.26 4.54
N VAL A 155 -25.24 -1.16 3.82
CA VAL A 155 -25.09 -1.15 2.36
C VAL A 155 -23.96 -2.07 1.93
N ALA A 156 -22.79 -1.96 2.56
CA ALA A 156 -21.65 -2.84 2.27
C ALA A 156 -21.98 -4.32 2.55
N ALA A 157 -22.69 -4.61 3.65
CA ALA A 157 -23.13 -5.96 3.98
C ALA A 157 -24.14 -6.51 2.96
N GLY A 158 -25.08 -5.68 2.50
CA GLY A 158 -26.02 -6.03 1.44
C GLY A 158 -25.31 -6.40 0.14
N VAL A 159 -24.25 -5.68 -0.23
CA VAL A 159 -23.38 -6.06 -1.37
C VAL A 159 -22.70 -7.39 -1.09
N PHE A 160 -21.98 -7.51 0.04
CA PHE A 160 -21.24 -8.72 0.41
C PHE A 160 -22.09 -10.00 0.35
N HIS A 161 -23.31 -9.98 0.88
CA HIS A 161 -24.17 -11.17 0.93
C HIS A 161 -24.62 -11.67 -0.44
N ARG A 162 -24.63 -10.80 -1.46
CA ARG A 162 -24.97 -11.13 -2.85
C ARG A 162 -23.79 -11.68 -3.66
N GLN A 163 -22.55 -11.52 -3.18
CA GLN A 163 -21.37 -11.94 -3.92
C GLN A 163 -20.85 -13.30 -3.47
N ALA A 164 -20.28 -14.05 -4.41
CA ALA A 164 -19.68 -15.35 -4.13
C ALA A 164 -18.14 -15.28 -4.07
N GLU A 165 -17.53 -14.38 -4.84
CA GLU A 165 -16.07 -14.23 -4.93
C GLU A 165 -15.69 -12.87 -4.35
N VAL A 166 -15.06 -12.91 -3.18
CA VAL A 166 -14.72 -11.72 -2.39
C VAL A 166 -13.24 -11.73 -2.06
N PHE A 167 -12.62 -10.56 -2.12
CA PHE A 167 -11.29 -10.31 -1.59
C PHE A 167 -11.38 -9.34 -0.41
N PRO A 168 -10.64 -9.56 0.68
CA PRO A 168 -9.83 -10.75 0.96
C PRO A 168 -10.67 -12.04 1.12
N PRO A 169 -10.11 -13.25 0.90
CA PRO A 169 -10.87 -14.53 0.95
C PRO A 169 -11.58 -14.85 2.27
N LEU A 170 -11.27 -14.11 3.34
CA LEU A 170 -11.84 -14.26 4.68
C LEU A 170 -12.60 -13.02 5.15
N TYR A 171 -12.84 -12.07 4.24
CA TYR A 171 -13.54 -10.85 4.57
C TYR A 171 -14.96 -11.12 5.04
N HIS A 172 -15.40 -10.37 6.05
CA HIS A 172 -16.79 -10.28 6.44
C HIS A 172 -17.05 -8.91 7.06
N PRO A 173 -18.18 -8.24 6.75
CA PRO A 173 -18.49 -6.90 7.28
C PRO A 173 -18.50 -6.80 8.81
N ARG A 174 -18.78 -7.90 9.52
CA ARG A 174 -18.71 -7.94 10.99
C ARG A 174 -17.33 -8.25 11.55
N GLN A 175 -16.46 -8.86 10.74
CA GLN A 175 -15.11 -9.25 11.11
C GLN A 175 -14.16 -8.78 9.99
N PRO A 176 -13.91 -7.46 9.93
CA PRO A 176 -13.07 -6.90 8.89
C PRO A 176 -11.65 -7.48 8.97
N PHE A 177 -11.00 -7.54 7.82
CA PHE A 177 -9.66 -8.08 7.67
C PHE A 177 -8.93 -7.29 6.59
N PHE A 178 -7.72 -6.85 6.90
CA PHE A 178 -6.80 -6.23 5.95
C PHE A 178 -5.64 -7.20 5.69
N PRO A 179 -5.27 -7.47 4.43
CA PRO A 179 -4.12 -8.32 4.10
C PRO A 179 -2.82 -7.74 4.67
N ILE A 180 -1.89 -8.63 5.02
CA ILE A 180 -0.54 -8.23 5.47
C ILE A 180 0.48 -8.43 4.33
N PRO A 181 1.57 -7.64 4.28
CA PRO A 181 2.60 -7.77 3.25
C PRO A 181 3.14 -9.20 3.09
N ALA A 182 3.25 -9.96 4.18
CA ALA A 182 3.73 -11.34 4.18
C ALA A 182 2.97 -12.25 3.20
N ASP A 183 1.67 -12.07 3.04
CA ASP A 183 0.84 -12.87 2.12
C ASP A 183 1.23 -12.63 0.65
N LEU A 184 1.59 -11.40 0.31
CA LEU A 184 2.04 -11.03 -1.04
C LEU A 184 3.49 -11.44 -1.28
N LEU A 185 4.35 -11.32 -0.27
CA LEU A 185 5.74 -11.79 -0.35
C LEU A 185 5.79 -13.31 -0.58
N GLN A 186 4.91 -14.07 0.08
CA GLN A 186 4.82 -15.51 -0.12
C GLN A 186 4.41 -15.85 -1.55
N GLN A 187 3.37 -15.19 -2.09
CA GLN A 187 2.95 -15.39 -3.47
C GLN A 187 4.06 -15.05 -4.47
N ALA A 188 4.82 -13.97 -4.23
CA ALA A 188 5.96 -13.61 -5.07
C ALA A 188 7.07 -14.68 -5.05
N ARG A 189 7.38 -15.25 -3.87
CA ARG A 189 8.32 -16.38 -3.75
C ARG A 189 7.84 -17.63 -4.48
N GLU A 190 6.53 -17.79 -4.62
CA GLU A 190 5.89 -18.86 -5.42
C GLU A 190 5.83 -18.53 -6.92
N GLY A 191 6.39 -17.40 -7.35
CA GLY A 191 6.49 -16.99 -8.74
C GLY A 191 5.36 -16.08 -9.24
N ALA A 192 4.53 -15.52 -8.35
CA ALA A 192 3.55 -14.52 -8.75
C ALA A 192 4.22 -13.20 -9.14
N ASP A 193 3.82 -12.63 -10.26
CA ASP A 193 4.20 -11.27 -10.66
C ASP A 193 3.39 -10.24 -9.87
N CYS A 194 4.06 -9.49 -9.00
CA CYS A 194 3.45 -8.46 -8.15
C CYS A 194 3.60 -7.04 -8.73
N ALA A 195 4.25 -6.86 -9.88
CA ALA A 195 4.51 -5.56 -10.49
C ALA A 195 3.32 -5.10 -11.36
N LEU A 196 2.16 -4.97 -10.71
CA LEU A 196 0.85 -4.90 -11.37
C LEU A 196 0.30 -3.49 -11.57
N LEU A 197 0.91 -2.47 -10.95
CA LEU A 197 0.41 -1.10 -11.05
C LEU A 197 0.85 -0.45 -12.36
N THR A 198 -0.07 0.27 -12.98
CA THR A 198 0.21 1.04 -14.20
C THR A 198 -0.56 2.35 -14.20
N ALA A 199 0.10 3.42 -14.63
CA ALA A 199 -0.54 4.71 -14.75
C ALA A 199 -1.63 4.73 -15.84
N PRO A 200 -2.80 5.35 -15.58
CA PRO A 200 -3.83 5.55 -16.60
C PRO A 200 -3.30 6.27 -17.84
N ALA A 201 -3.84 5.93 -19.02
CA ALA A 201 -3.36 6.45 -20.30
C ALA A 201 -3.39 7.99 -20.38
N ALA A 202 -4.37 8.64 -19.77
CA ALA A 202 -4.45 10.10 -19.71
C ALA A 202 -3.30 10.72 -18.92
N ALA A 203 -2.94 10.13 -17.77
CA ALA A 203 -1.83 10.57 -16.95
C ALA A 203 -0.49 10.39 -17.69
N ARG A 204 -0.29 9.25 -18.36
CA ARG A 204 0.91 9.01 -19.19
C ARG A 204 1.05 10.01 -20.32
N ARG A 205 -0.04 10.35 -21.02
CA ARG A 205 0.00 11.40 -22.06
C ARG A 205 0.33 12.77 -21.50
N TRP A 206 -0.20 13.10 -20.32
CA TRP A 206 0.11 14.37 -19.66
C TRP A 206 1.60 14.43 -19.30
N VAL A 207 2.12 13.40 -18.60
CA VAL A 207 3.52 13.32 -18.20
C VAL A 207 4.45 13.28 -19.41
N ALA A 208 4.11 12.57 -20.48
CA ALA A 208 4.94 12.54 -21.69
C ALA A 208 5.10 13.93 -22.31
N ARG A 209 4.05 14.75 -22.35
CA ARG A 209 4.15 16.15 -22.82
C ARG A 209 4.98 17.00 -21.87
N TRP A 210 4.74 16.88 -20.57
CA TRP A 210 5.48 17.61 -19.56
C TRP A 210 6.98 17.24 -19.59
N ALA A 211 7.31 15.96 -19.56
CA ALA A 211 8.68 15.44 -19.57
C ALA A 211 9.42 15.82 -20.85
N LYS A 212 8.75 15.78 -22.02
CA LYS A 212 9.37 16.24 -23.28
C LYS A 212 9.80 17.71 -23.20
N ALA A 213 8.98 18.56 -22.61
CA ALA A 213 9.30 19.99 -22.44
C ALA A 213 10.39 20.21 -21.37
N GLU A 214 10.36 19.41 -20.29
CA GLU A 214 11.26 19.55 -19.16
C GLU A 214 12.65 18.96 -19.45
N SER A 215 12.73 17.70 -19.89
CA SER A 215 14.00 16.98 -20.03
C SER A 215 14.60 17.10 -21.43
N GLY A 216 13.80 17.32 -22.47
CA GLY A 216 14.27 17.29 -23.85
C GLY A 216 14.87 15.92 -24.18
N ALA A 217 16.15 15.89 -24.60
CA ALA A 217 16.89 14.64 -24.86
C ALA A 217 17.51 14.02 -23.60
N ARG A 218 17.47 14.71 -22.46
CA ARG A 218 18.06 14.26 -21.19
C ARG A 218 17.22 13.14 -20.58
N ARG A 219 17.89 12.27 -19.83
CA ARG A 219 17.24 11.21 -19.07
C ARG A 219 16.67 11.79 -17.78
N LEU A 220 15.38 11.54 -17.54
CA LEU A 220 14.65 12.06 -16.39
C LEU A 220 14.98 11.24 -15.13
N ILE A 221 15.33 11.91 -14.04
CA ILE A 221 15.52 11.34 -12.70
C ILE A 221 14.48 11.98 -11.78
N THR A 222 13.77 11.17 -11.00
CA THR A 222 12.90 11.69 -9.95
C THR A 222 13.53 11.45 -8.58
N ILE A 223 13.43 12.42 -7.68
CA ILE A 223 13.80 12.26 -6.27
C ILE A 223 12.55 12.51 -5.43
N THR A 224 12.06 11.48 -4.75
CA THR A 224 10.91 11.56 -3.85
C THR A 224 11.40 11.75 -2.43
N LEU A 225 11.02 12.88 -1.84
CA LEU A 225 11.41 13.26 -0.49
C LEU A 225 10.33 12.83 0.50
N ARG A 226 10.79 12.48 1.71
CA ARG A 226 9.94 12.38 2.90
C ARG A 226 10.24 13.56 3.82
N GLU A 227 9.22 14.34 4.13
CA GLU A 227 9.24 15.57 4.94
C GLU A 227 8.07 15.56 5.94
N TYR A 228 7.84 14.41 6.57
CA TYR A 228 6.69 14.12 7.41
C TYR A 228 6.97 14.47 8.87
N GLU A 229 6.00 15.08 9.54
CA GLU A 229 6.13 15.52 10.94
C GLU A 229 6.11 14.35 11.92
N PHE A 230 5.28 13.34 11.63
CA PHE A 230 5.25 12.13 12.42
C PHE A 230 6.44 11.24 12.08
N MET A 231 7.25 10.91 13.10
CA MET A 231 8.49 10.13 12.96
C MET A 231 9.50 10.81 12.02
N PRO A 232 10.05 11.96 12.40
CA PRO A 232 10.95 12.73 11.53
C PRO A 232 12.30 12.05 11.28
N ALA A 233 12.71 11.09 12.13
CA ALA A 233 13.96 10.33 11.93
C ALA A 233 14.02 9.59 10.58
N ARG A 234 12.86 9.28 10.00
CA ARG A 234 12.73 8.66 8.67
C ARG A 234 12.82 9.66 7.51
N ASN A 235 12.82 10.96 7.77
CA ASN A 235 12.86 11.97 6.72
C ASN A 235 14.14 11.89 5.91
N SER A 236 14.03 12.39 4.69
CA SER A 236 15.12 12.48 3.74
C SER A 236 16.19 13.47 4.23
N ASN A 237 17.45 13.14 3.99
CA ASN A 237 18.56 14.07 4.15
C ASN A 237 18.56 15.09 2.99
N LEU A 238 17.82 16.18 3.18
CA LEU A 238 17.62 17.20 2.14
C LEU A 238 18.93 17.75 1.58
N ALA A 239 19.94 17.96 2.44
CA ALA A 239 21.25 18.45 2.02
C ALA A 239 21.95 17.46 1.08
N ALA A 240 21.97 16.16 1.42
CA ALA A 240 22.58 15.12 0.60
C ALA A 240 21.88 14.97 -0.77
N TRP A 241 20.55 14.91 -0.79
CA TRP A 241 19.78 14.80 -2.03
C TRP A 241 19.95 16.02 -2.93
N ALA A 242 19.92 17.23 -2.36
CA ALA A 242 20.09 18.45 -3.11
C ALA A 242 21.52 18.60 -3.65
N GLN A 243 22.53 18.24 -2.86
CA GLN A 243 23.92 18.22 -3.32
C GLN A 243 24.11 17.20 -4.45
N PHE A 244 23.61 15.97 -4.28
CA PHE A 244 23.65 14.94 -5.32
C PHE A 244 23.03 15.43 -6.63
N ALA A 245 21.84 16.03 -6.58
CA ALA A 245 21.16 16.54 -7.78
C ALA A 245 21.97 17.63 -8.51
N ARG A 246 22.69 18.49 -7.79
CA ARG A 246 23.54 19.55 -8.37
C ARG A 246 24.81 19.03 -9.03
N GLU A 247 25.28 17.84 -8.63
CA GLU A 247 26.51 17.24 -9.15
C GLU A 247 26.28 16.40 -10.41
N LEU A 248 25.03 16.08 -10.71
CA LEU A 248 24.68 15.38 -11.95
C LEU A 248 24.92 16.27 -13.17
N ASP A 249 25.51 15.70 -14.22
CA ASP A 249 25.73 16.40 -15.49
C ASP A 249 24.39 16.91 -16.07
N PRO A 250 24.19 18.23 -16.15
CA PRO A 250 22.92 18.82 -16.59
C PRO A 250 22.65 18.59 -18.08
N ASN A 251 23.65 18.17 -18.87
CA ASN A 251 23.50 17.79 -20.28
C ASN A 251 23.00 16.36 -20.44
N ARG A 252 23.18 15.51 -19.42
CA ARG A 252 22.75 14.10 -19.44
C ARG A 252 21.45 13.88 -18.66
N TRP A 253 21.30 14.58 -17.54
CA TRP A 253 20.22 14.32 -16.58
C TRP A 253 19.30 15.53 -16.42
N ALA A 254 18.00 15.26 -16.33
CA ALA A 254 17.00 16.20 -15.86
C ALA A 254 16.45 15.69 -14.53
N VAL A 255 16.68 16.42 -13.45
CA VAL A 255 16.29 15.98 -12.10
C VAL A 255 15.04 16.73 -11.66
N VAL A 256 14.03 16.00 -11.16
CA VAL A 256 12.82 16.58 -10.58
C VAL A 256 12.58 16.04 -9.17
N PHE A 257 12.24 16.94 -8.25
CA PHE A 257 11.89 16.61 -6.87
C PHE A 257 10.39 16.50 -6.69
N LEU A 258 9.97 15.48 -5.93
CA LEU A 258 8.61 15.28 -5.45
C LEU A 258 8.63 15.40 -3.93
N ARG A 259 8.06 16.49 -3.43
CA ARG A 259 7.91 16.75 -1.99
C ARG A 259 6.75 15.96 -1.41
N ASP A 260 6.71 15.83 -0.09
CA ASP A 260 5.52 15.35 0.60
C ASP A 260 4.33 16.28 0.31
N THR A 261 3.15 15.71 0.10
CA THR A 261 1.95 16.45 -0.31
C THR A 261 1.65 17.62 0.64
N ALA A 262 1.73 17.36 1.95
CA ALA A 262 1.50 18.37 2.99
C ALA A 262 2.48 19.55 2.94
N ARG A 263 3.67 19.37 2.35
CA ARG A 263 4.72 20.39 2.24
C ARG A 263 4.71 21.16 0.93
N THR A 264 3.86 20.78 -0.02
CA THR A 264 3.84 21.44 -1.33
C THR A 264 3.26 22.85 -1.31
N ALA A 265 2.48 23.20 -0.27
CA ALA A 265 1.99 24.55 -0.05
C ALA A 265 3.03 25.47 0.62
N ASP A 266 4.02 24.88 1.28
CA ASP A 266 5.12 25.61 1.90
C ASP A 266 6.14 26.07 0.85
N PRO A 267 6.85 27.18 1.10
CA PRO A 267 8.05 27.51 0.33
C PRO A 267 9.01 26.31 0.29
N PRO A 268 9.67 26.06 -0.84
CA PRO A 268 10.75 25.07 -0.88
C PRO A 268 11.82 25.39 0.17
N PRO A 269 12.35 24.38 0.87
CA PRO A 269 13.43 24.59 1.82
C PRO A 269 14.68 25.11 1.09
N PRO A 270 15.56 25.88 1.75
CA PRO A 270 16.73 26.50 1.12
C PRO A 270 17.61 25.52 0.35
N GLU A 271 17.73 24.28 0.82
CA GLU A 271 18.47 23.20 0.18
C GLU A 271 17.96 22.94 -1.24
N LEU A 272 16.66 23.10 -1.49
CA LEU A 272 16.02 22.89 -2.79
C LEU A 272 15.98 24.14 -3.67
N ALA A 273 16.59 25.25 -3.25
CA ALA A 273 16.62 26.47 -4.04
C ALA A 273 17.25 26.23 -5.43
N GLY A 274 16.53 26.64 -6.47
CA GLY A 274 16.90 26.47 -7.88
C GLY A 274 16.72 25.06 -8.44
N LEU A 275 16.31 24.08 -7.63
CA LEU A 275 16.02 22.73 -8.08
C LEU A 275 14.58 22.61 -8.55
N ARG A 276 14.35 21.76 -9.56
CA ARG A 276 13.02 21.58 -10.15
C ARG A 276 12.13 20.76 -9.22
N ILE A 277 10.96 21.28 -8.90
CA ILE A 277 9.91 20.58 -8.14
C ILE A 277 8.67 20.45 -9.03
N LEU A 278 7.95 19.32 -8.91
CA LEU A 278 6.67 19.09 -9.59
C LEU A 278 5.55 18.78 -8.57
N PRO A 279 4.87 19.81 -8.03
CA PRO A 279 3.82 19.63 -7.03
C PRO A 279 2.63 18.80 -7.53
N GLU A 280 2.29 18.85 -8.81
CA GLU A 280 1.16 18.13 -9.40
C GLU A 280 1.31 16.62 -9.23
N ALA A 281 2.54 16.10 -9.37
CA ALA A 281 2.86 14.71 -9.12
C ALA A 281 2.97 14.39 -7.63
N SER A 282 2.81 15.37 -6.73
CA SER A 282 2.62 15.14 -5.29
C SER A 282 1.16 15.12 -4.85
N TRP A 283 0.26 15.78 -5.59
CA TRP A 283 -1.17 15.76 -5.32
C TRP A 283 -1.91 14.65 -6.07
N VAL A 284 -1.48 14.32 -7.29
CA VAL A 284 -2.23 13.41 -8.16
C VAL A 284 -1.51 12.08 -8.31
N VAL A 285 -2.01 11.05 -7.62
CA VAL A 285 -1.41 9.70 -7.58
C VAL A 285 -1.16 9.11 -8.98
N SER A 286 -2.08 9.31 -9.92
CA SER A 286 -1.91 8.83 -11.30
C SER A 286 -0.80 9.57 -12.06
N LEU A 287 -0.61 10.87 -11.80
CA LEU A 287 0.50 11.64 -12.39
C LEU A 287 1.83 11.23 -11.77
N ARG A 288 1.86 10.97 -10.46
CA ARG A 288 3.02 10.42 -9.77
C ARG A 288 3.48 9.10 -10.37
N MET A 289 2.55 8.14 -10.53
CA MET A 289 2.84 6.86 -11.16
C MET A 289 3.33 7.04 -12.60
N ALA A 290 2.66 7.88 -13.39
CA ALA A 290 3.06 8.13 -14.77
C ALA A 290 4.47 8.75 -14.87
N LEU A 291 4.82 9.64 -13.93
CA LEU A 291 6.15 10.22 -13.83
C LEU A 291 7.19 9.15 -13.50
N TYR A 292 6.89 8.28 -12.54
CA TYR A 292 7.78 7.17 -12.20
C TYR A 292 8.01 6.20 -13.35
N GLU A 293 6.98 5.91 -14.15
CA GLU A 293 7.10 5.08 -15.36
C GLU A 293 7.90 5.75 -16.49
N ALA A 294 7.89 7.08 -16.56
CA ALA A 294 8.58 7.85 -17.58
C ALA A 294 10.05 8.13 -17.21
N ALA A 295 10.39 8.08 -15.92
CA ALA A 295 11.73 8.32 -15.43
C ALA A 295 12.70 7.21 -15.85
N PHE A 296 13.94 7.58 -16.13
CA PHE A 296 15.03 6.64 -16.28
C PHE A 296 15.31 5.89 -14.96
N LEU A 297 15.28 6.62 -13.84
CA LEU A 297 15.45 6.06 -12.50
C LEU A 297 14.73 6.93 -11.46
N ASN A 298 14.07 6.27 -10.51
CA ASN A 298 13.36 6.90 -9.40
C ASN A 298 14.13 6.69 -8.09
N LEU A 299 14.41 7.76 -7.36
CA LEU A 299 15.15 7.73 -6.12
C LEU A 299 14.26 8.22 -4.99
N GLY A 300 14.46 7.70 -3.77
CA GLY A 300 13.79 8.21 -2.59
C GLY A 300 14.04 7.32 -1.38
N VAL A 301 13.63 7.78 -0.21
CA VAL A 301 13.68 6.97 1.02
C VAL A 301 12.44 6.09 1.16
N SER A 302 12.49 5.11 2.05
CA SER A 302 11.36 4.26 2.42
C SER A 302 10.17 5.10 2.91
N GLY A 303 9.15 5.18 2.07
CA GLY A 303 7.93 5.93 2.31
C GLY A 303 6.80 5.45 1.42
N GLY A 304 5.57 5.78 1.82
CA GLY A 304 4.35 5.35 1.11
C GLY A 304 4.40 5.59 -0.41
N PRO A 305 4.75 6.79 -0.89
CA PRO A 305 4.84 7.07 -2.32
C PRO A 305 5.77 6.15 -3.11
N MET A 306 6.89 5.72 -2.53
CA MET A 306 7.84 4.83 -3.19
C MET A 306 7.29 3.42 -3.41
N MET A 307 6.19 3.05 -2.75
CA MET A 307 5.47 1.80 -3.03
C MET A 307 4.81 1.79 -4.42
N LEU A 308 4.55 2.96 -5.03
CA LEU A 308 4.13 3.04 -6.43
C LEU A 308 5.23 2.50 -7.36
N CYS A 309 6.50 2.85 -7.10
CA CYS A 309 7.62 2.26 -7.82
C CYS A 309 7.71 0.76 -7.53
N HIS A 310 7.62 0.36 -6.27
CA HIS A 310 7.77 -1.06 -5.90
C HIS A 310 6.81 -2.00 -6.63
N PHE A 311 5.55 -1.58 -6.84
CA PHE A 311 4.57 -2.38 -7.57
C PHE A 311 4.40 -1.98 -9.04
N GLY A 312 5.24 -1.08 -9.55
CA GLY A 312 5.21 -0.67 -10.95
C GLY A 312 6.06 -1.56 -11.84
N GLY A 313 5.46 -2.34 -12.74
CA GLY A 313 6.22 -3.19 -13.67
C GLY A 313 7.10 -2.43 -14.67
N ARG A 314 6.92 -1.11 -14.78
CA ARG A 314 7.66 -0.23 -15.71
C ARG A 314 8.60 0.74 -14.99
N THR A 315 8.69 0.68 -13.67
CA THR A 315 9.48 1.62 -12.87
C THR A 315 10.81 1.00 -12.48
N ARG A 316 11.86 1.81 -12.54
CA ARG A 316 13.20 1.50 -12.03
C ARG A 316 13.42 2.36 -10.81
N SER A 317 13.88 1.81 -9.69
CA SER A 317 13.97 2.59 -8.46
C SER A 317 15.05 2.16 -7.49
N LEU A 318 15.59 3.13 -6.77
CA LEU A 318 16.39 2.91 -5.57
C LEU A 318 15.62 3.48 -4.37
N MET A 319 15.23 2.61 -3.44
CA MET A 319 14.57 2.99 -2.19
C MET A 319 15.57 2.86 -1.04
N PHE A 320 15.95 3.98 -0.44
CA PHE A 320 16.97 4.05 0.62
C PHE A 320 16.34 4.01 2.01
N LYS A 321 17.15 3.83 3.05
CA LYS A 321 16.74 4.02 4.45
C LYS A 321 15.52 3.17 4.81
N ILE A 322 15.60 1.87 4.53
CA ILE A 322 14.53 0.92 4.80
C ILE A 322 14.29 0.76 6.31
N ILE A 323 15.39 0.75 7.08
CA ILE A 323 15.36 0.62 8.53
C ILE A 323 15.65 1.98 9.18
N THR A 324 14.95 2.25 10.27
CA THR A 324 15.28 3.29 11.24
C THR A 324 14.94 2.72 12.61
N GLU A 325 15.94 2.21 13.33
CA GLU A 325 15.74 1.36 14.52
C GLU A 325 14.96 2.06 15.63
N ASP A 326 15.17 3.37 15.79
CA ASP A 326 14.48 4.19 16.80
C ASP A 326 13.00 4.44 16.48
N VAL A 327 12.52 3.99 15.32
CA VAL A 327 11.13 4.14 14.89
C VAL A 327 10.48 2.74 14.82
N PRO A 328 9.50 2.43 15.69
CA PRO A 328 8.94 1.08 15.80
C PRO A 328 8.48 0.48 14.46
N GLN A 329 7.84 1.29 13.61
CA GLN A 329 7.27 0.92 12.31
C GLN A 329 8.31 0.77 11.17
N SER A 330 9.59 0.98 11.47
CA SER A 330 10.70 0.75 10.53
C SER A 330 11.90 0.10 11.24
N SER A 331 11.70 -0.48 12.42
CA SER A 331 12.73 -1.27 13.09
C SER A 331 12.96 -2.59 12.35
N THR A 332 14.15 -3.19 12.53
CA THR A 332 14.44 -4.52 11.98
C THR A 332 13.41 -5.55 12.41
N ALA A 333 12.99 -5.51 13.69
CA ALA A 333 12.01 -6.42 14.25
C ALA A 333 10.66 -6.31 13.54
N TYR A 334 10.18 -5.09 13.31
CA TYR A 334 8.91 -4.85 12.63
C TYR A 334 8.98 -5.28 11.16
N VAL A 335 10.01 -4.87 10.42
CA VAL A 335 10.21 -5.24 9.02
C VAL A 335 10.28 -6.76 8.84
N THR A 336 10.99 -7.45 9.72
CA THR A 336 11.04 -8.93 9.72
C THR A 336 9.67 -9.54 10.03
N SER A 337 8.90 -8.95 10.95
CA SER A 337 7.54 -9.43 11.27
C SER A 337 6.56 -9.33 10.11
N LEU A 338 6.82 -8.42 9.15
CA LEU A 338 6.06 -8.30 7.90
C LEU A 338 6.52 -9.29 6.81
N GLY A 339 7.56 -10.08 7.08
CA GLY A 339 8.07 -11.14 6.21
C GLY A 339 9.20 -10.72 5.26
N PHE A 340 9.77 -9.52 5.43
CA PHE A 340 10.94 -9.07 4.67
C PHE A 340 12.24 -9.60 5.27
N THR A 341 13.27 -9.76 4.44
CA THR A 341 14.62 -10.13 4.86
C THR A 341 15.52 -8.89 4.84
N PRO A 342 16.08 -8.45 5.97
CA PRO A 342 17.08 -7.38 6.00
C PRO A 342 18.26 -7.64 5.07
N GLY A 343 18.69 -6.62 4.33
CA GLY A 343 19.77 -6.72 3.35
C GLY A 343 19.34 -7.18 1.95
N GLU A 344 18.11 -7.69 1.78
CA GLU A 344 17.62 -8.16 0.49
C GLU A 344 16.64 -7.18 -0.17
N THR A 345 16.61 -7.17 -1.51
CA THR A 345 15.49 -6.55 -2.22
C THR A 345 14.31 -7.54 -2.21
N PRO A 346 13.07 -7.13 -1.89
CA PRO A 346 11.96 -8.05 -1.76
C PRO A 346 11.65 -8.80 -3.07
N PRO A 347 11.16 -10.05 -3.00
CA PRO A 347 10.81 -10.86 -4.18
C PRO A 347 9.70 -10.27 -5.04
N THR A 348 8.94 -9.30 -4.50
CA THR A 348 7.91 -8.55 -5.21
C THR A 348 8.45 -7.46 -6.14
N ALA A 349 9.73 -7.10 -6.00
CA ALA A 349 10.35 -6.04 -6.78
C ALA A 349 10.61 -6.48 -8.24
N ALA A 350 10.31 -5.60 -9.19
CA ALA A 350 10.60 -5.83 -10.60
C ALA A 350 12.08 -5.57 -10.96
N ARG A 351 12.49 -5.94 -12.17
CA ARG A 351 13.84 -5.67 -12.68
C ARG A 351 14.17 -4.17 -12.62
N GLY A 352 15.35 -3.85 -12.11
CA GLY A 352 15.81 -2.46 -11.97
C GLY A 352 15.26 -1.74 -10.73
N GLN A 353 14.61 -2.46 -9.82
CA GLN A 353 14.22 -1.96 -8.51
C GLN A 353 15.12 -2.55 -7.43
N ARG A 354 15.57 -1.72 -6.50
CA ARG A 354 16.47 -2.12 -5.42
C ARG A 354 16.10 -1.42 -4.13
N TRP A 355 16.16 -2.17 -3.04
CA TRP A 355 16.15 -1.62 -1.69
C TRP A 355 17.58 -1.45 -1.20
N VAL A 356 17.92 -0.22 -0.81
CA VAL A 356 19.20 0.16 -0.24
C VAL A 356 19.00 0.31 1.26
N TRP A 357 19.58 -0.60 2.03
CA TRP A 357 19.36 -0.70 3.47
C TRP A 357 20.17 0.32 4.29
N GLU A 358 21.16 0.96 3.67
CA GLU A 358 21.90 2.09 4.22
C GLU A 358 21.07 3.39 4.23
N ASP A 359 21.55 4.37 5.01
CA ASP A 359 20.99 5.72 5.06
C ASP A 359 21.16 6.47 3.73
N ASP A 360 20.39 7.54 3.57
CA ASP A 360 20.41 8.41 2.39
C ASP A 360 21.48 9.51 2.49
N ASP A 361 22.70 9.13 2.84
CA ASP A 361 23.85 10.04 2.76
C ASP A 361 24.42 10.15 1.34
N LEU A 362 25.15 11.24 1.09
CA LEU A 362 25.66 11.55 -0.24
C LEU A 362 26.59 10.46 -0.83
N PRO A 363 27.57 9.90 -0.07
CA PRO A 363 28.36 8.78 -0.56
C PRO A 363 27.51 7.58 -1.01
N THR A 364 26.52 7.19 -0.22
CA THR A 364 25.64 6.05 -0.49
C THR A 364 24.77 6.31 -1.71
N ILE A 365 24.13 7.48 -1.79
CA ILE A 365 23.30 7.88 -2.94
C ILE A 365 24.12 7.82 -4.24
N ARG A 366 25.32 8.41 -4.26
CA ARG A 366 26.18 8.41 -5.46
C ARG A 366 26.57 6.99 -5.87
N ARG A 367 27.01 6.17 -4.92
CA ARG A 367 27.48 4.80 -5.18
C ARG A 367 26.38 3.96 -5.81
N GLU A 368 25.19 3.96 -5.22
CA GLU A 368 24.06 3.18 -5.71
C GLU A 368 23.50 3.71 -7.02
N PHE A 369 23.44 5.04 -7.19
CA PHE A 369 23.05 5.65 -8.46
C PHE A 369 23.97 5.22 -9.60
N LEU A 370 25.29 5.33 -9.43
CA LEU A 370 26.25 4.96 -10.46
C LEU A 370 26.21 3.46 -10.78
N ALA A 371 26.01 2.61 -9.78
CA ALA A 371 25.80 1.19 -9.99
C ALA A 371 24.54 0.93 -10.82
N ALA A 372 23.40 1.53 -10.44
CA ALA A 372 22.15 1.36 -11.17
C ALA A 372 22.23 1.88 -12.62
N VAL A 373 22.92 2.99 -12.85
CA VAL A 373 23.12 3.52 -14.21
C VAL A 373 23.91 2.54 -15.07
N ARG A 374 25.01 1.97 -14.55
CA ARG A 374 25.78 0.94 -15.28
C ARG A 374 24.92 -0.28 -15.61
N ASP A 375 24.24 -0.83 -14.61
CA ASP A 375 23.38 -2.01 -14.77
C ASP A 375 22.28 -1.79 -15.83
N LEU A 376 21.72 -0.57 -15.87
CA LEU A 376 20.65 -0.20 -16.81
C LEU A 376 21.14 0.12 -18.22
N ASP A 377 22.36 0.66 -18.36
CA ASP A 377 22.98 0.90 -19.66
C ASP A 377 23.45 -0.42 -20.29
N GLU A 378 24.11 -1.30 -19.52
CA GLU A 378 24.56 -2.63 -19.98
C GLU A 378 23.38 -3.54 -20.30
N GLY A 379 22.34 -3.56 -19.47
CA GLY A 379 21.15 -4.39 -19.69
C GLY A 379 20.25 -3.94 -20.85
N GLY A 380 20.53 -2.79 -21.47
CA GLY A 380 19.80 -2.27 -22.64
C GLY A 380 20.27 -2.83 -23.98
N GLU A 381 21.50 -3.37 -24.06
CA GLU A 381 22.09 -3.86 -25.32
C GLU A 381 21.56 -5.26 -25.71
N ASP A 382 21.11 -6.08 -24.76
CA ASP A 382 20.60 -7.44 -25.00
C ASP A 382 19.11 -7.53 -25.36
N SER A 383 18.42 -6.40 -25.54
CA SER A 383 16.96 -6.35 -25.82
C SER A 383 16.57 -5.50 -27.03
N GLY A 384 17.54 -5.21 -27.90
CA GLY A 384 17.36 -4.55 -29.20
C GLY A 384 17.02 -5.51 -30.34
#